data_AF-A0A7W0LEL7-F1
#
_entry.id   AF-A0A7W0LEL7-F1
#
_cell.length_a   1.000
_cell.length_b   1.000
_cell.length_c   1.000
_cell.angle_alpha   90.00
_cell.angle_beta   90.00
_cell.angle_gamma   90.00
#
_symmetry.space_group_name_H-M   'P 1'
#
loop_
_entity.id
_entity.type
_entity.pdbx_description
1 polymer ?
#
loop_
_entity_poly.entity_id
_entity_poly.type
_entity_poly.pdbx_seq_one_letter_code
_entity_poly.pdbx_strand_id
1 'polypeptide(L)'
;ANTGAARTATLTIAGQPFTVTQAEAAPTCAYALAPTSYSAPATGGPTSVAVATSSGCSWTTTGLPSWMTFTSGDGTGSGTGTVNLTVQANTGAARTATLTIAGRQFTISQAAGLPPCVYVVTPTVFNVDQRDQSGPRALTITIQTASSCAWTASITSGGSWLTIRTGTSGTGNGSTVVEVARNSGDARTGTLIVAGETVTINQARN
;
A
#
# COMPACT_ATOMS: atom_id res chain seq x y z
N ALA A 1 -36.61 31.35 -24.87
CA ALA A 1 -36.42 30.03 -24.23
C ALA A 1 -37.58 29.78 -23.25
N ASN A 2 -38.02 28.54 -23.05
CA ASN A 2 -39.01 28.21 -22.02
C ASN A 2 -38.34 28.31 -20.64
N THR A 3 -38.97 28.98 -19.69
CA THR A 3 -38.45 29.16 -18.31
C THR A 3 -39.28 28.39 -17.27
N GLY A 4 -40.23 27.56 -17.72
CA GLY A 4 -41.12 26.78 -16.86
C GLY A 4 -41.30 25.33 -17.34
N ALA A 5 -42.36 24.67 -16.88
CA ALA A 5 -42.69 23.30 -17.24
C ALA A 5 -42.84 23.10 -18.76
N ALA A 6 -42.69 21.86 -19.22
CA ALA A 6 -42.92 21.51 -20.62
C ALA A 6 -44.35 21.90 -21.01
N ARG A 7 -44.51 22.47 -22.20
CA ARG A 7 -45.81 22.88 -22.72
C ARG A 7 -45.97 22.45 -24.16
N THR A 8 -47.21 22.11 -24.49
CA THR A 8 -47.56 21.59 -25.80
C THR A 8 -48.57 22.53 -26.44
N ALA A 9 -48.39 22.82 -27.73
CA ALA A 9 -49.35 23.55 -28.54
C ALA A 9 -49.72 22.69 -29.76
N THR A 10 -51.02 22.52 -30.02
CA THR A 10 -51.50 21.82 -31.21
C THR A 10 -52.02 22.85 -32.21
N LEU A 11 -51.43 22.87 -33.40
CA LEU A 11 -51.88 23.68 -34.53
C LEU A 11 -52.63 22.78 -35.50
N THR A 12 -53.73 23.22 -36.08
CA THR A 12 -54.40 22.47 -37.16
C THR A 12 -54.06 23.09 -38.50
N ILE A 13 -53.41 22.31 -39.38
CA ILE A 13 -53.01 22.74 -40.73
C ILE A 13 -53.75 21.84 -41.73
N ALA A 14 -54.58 22.42 -42.59
CA ALA A 14 -55.39 21.69 -43.57
C ALA A 14 -56.24 20.54 -42.95
N GLY A 15 -56.73 20.72 -41.73
CA GLY A 15 -57.51 19.71 -40.99
C GLY A 15 -56.68 18.66 -40.27
N GLN A 16 -55.34 18.69 -40.37
CA GLN A 16 -54.44 17.77 -39.68
C GLN A 16 -53.83 18.45 -38.44
N PRO A 17 -53.85 17.79 -37.26
CA PRO A 17 -53.20 18.32 -36.07
C PRO A 17 -51.68 18.17 -36.17
N PHE A 18 -50.99 19.25 -35.83
CA PHE A 18 -49.54 19.36 -35.73
C PHE A 18 -49.18 19.81 -34.32
N THR A 19 -48.53 18.93 -33.57
CA THR A 19 -48.22 19.16 -32.17
C THR A 19 -46.78 19.65 -32.02
N VAL A 20 -46.62 20.84 -31.43
CA VAL A 20 -45.33 21.40 -31.03
C VAL A 20 -45.18 21.21 -29.54
N THR A 21 -44.19 20.40 -29.15
CA THR A 21 -43.80 20.24 -27.75
C THR A 21 -42.59 21.12 -27.46
N GLN A 22 -42.74 22.07 -26.54
CA GLN A 22 -41.64 22.83 -25.99
C GLN A 22 -41.20 22.20 -24.67
N ALA A 23 -39.96 21.71 -24.61
CA ALA A 23 -39.38 21.11 -23.41
C ALA A 23 -39.35 22.08 -22.23
N GLU A 24 -39.33 21.52 -21.01
CA GLU A 24 -39.16 22.29 -19.77
C GLU A 24 -37.80 23.00 -19.71
N ALA A 25 -37.70 24.00 -18.84
CA ALA A 25 -36.41 24.64 -18.54
C ALA A 25 -35.45 23.61 -17.91
N ALA A 26 -34.19 23.62 -18.35
CA ALA A 26 -33.17 22.78 -17.73
C ALA A 26 -33.03 23.12 -16.23
N PRO A 27 -32.93 22.13 -15.34
CA PRO A 27 -32.78 22.39 -13.91
C PRO A 27 -31.50 23.19 -13.65
N THR A 28 -31.57 24.15 -12.72
CA THR A 28 -30.37 24.82 -12.20
C THR A 28 -29.71 23.89 -11.18
N CYS A 29 -28.62 23.24 -11.60
CA CYS A 29 -27.98 22.23 -10.79
C CYS A 29 -27.02 22.84 -9.77
N ALA A 30 -27.22 22.51 -8.50
CA ALA A 30 -26.31 22.82 -7.40
C ALA A 30 -25.75 21.51 -6.84
N TYR A 31 -24.42 21.40 -6.83
CA TYR A 31 -23.72 20.19 -6.40
C TYR A 31 -22.93 20.42 -5.11
N ALA A 32 -23.04 19.47 -4.18
CA ALA A 32 -22.20 19.37 -3.00
C ALA A 32 -21.64 17.94 -2.85
N LEU A 33 -20.41 17.84 -2.34
CA LEU A 33 -19.75 16.57 -2.06
C LEU A 33 -19.62 16.35 -0.56
N ALA A 34 -19.81 15.11 -0.12
CA ALA A 34 -19.54 14.69 1.25
C ALA A 34 -18.89 13.28 1.27
N PRO A 35 -17.63 13.14 1.72
CA PRO A 35 -16.69 14.19 2.10
C PRO A 35 -16.06 14.91 0.88
N THR A 36 -15.36 16.03 1.11
CA THR A 36 -14.56 16.73 0.07
C THR A 36 -13.09 16.30 0.03
N SER A 37 -12.67 15.46 0.98
CA SER A 37 -11.34 14.86 0.97
C SER A 37 -11.32 13.48 1.64
N TYR A 38 -10.28 12.70 1.36
CA TYR A 38 -10.06 11.40 1.95
C TYR A 38 -8.57 11.13 2.18
N SER A 39 -8.24 10.63 3.37
CA SER A 39 -6.87 10.23 3.73
C SER A 39 -6.78 8.70 3.68
N ALA A 40 -6.11 8.17 2.67
CA ALA A 40 -5.93 6.75 2.44
C ALA A 40 -4.66 6.22 3.13
N PRO A 41 -4.69 5.03 3.75
CA PRO A 41 -3.48 4.35 4.18
C PRO A 41 -2.63 3.93 2.98
N ALA A 42 -1.35 3.61 3.23
CA ALA A 42 -0.44 3.14 2.19
C ALA A 42 -0.94 1.85 1.52
N THR A 43 -1.66 1.00 2.24
CA THR A 43 -2.31 -0.21 1.70
C THR A 43 -3.41 0.10 0.67
N GLY A 44 -3.87 1.35 0.61
CA GLY A 44 -5.05 1.71 -0.18
C GLY A 44 -6.33 1.15 0.42
N GLY A 45 -7.37 1.02 -0.41
CA GLY A 45 -8.67 0.50 -0.02
C GLY A 45 -9.84 1.21 -0.69
N PRO A 46 -11.07 0.72 -0.44
CA PRO A 46 -12.28 1.35 -0.94
C PRO A 46 -12.58 2.67 -0.22
N THR A 47 -13.18 3.62 -0.93
CA THR A 47 -13.72 4.86 -0.40
C THR A 47 -14.94 5.28 -1.22
N SER A 48 -15.80 6.13 -0.67
CA SER A 48 -16.99 6.63 -1.37
C SER A 48 -17.23 8.11 -1.09
N VAL A 49 -17.84 8.78 -2.06
CA VAL A 49 -18.18 10.20 -2.00
C VAL A 49 -19.64 10.37 -2.39
N ALA A 50 -20.43 10.95 -1.51
CA ALA A 50 -21.81 11.31 -1.81
C ALA A 50 -21.86 12.60 -2.66
N VAL A 51 -22.70 12.60 -3.68
CA VAL A 51 -23.04 13.74 -4.53
C VAL A 51 -24.47 14.14 -4.23
N ALA A 52 -24.67 15.32 -3.64
CA ALA A 52 -25.99 15.89 -3.41
C ALA A 52 -26.33 16.89 -4.51
N THR A 53 -27.49 16.71 -5.15
CA THR A 53 -28.06 17.60 -6.18
C THR A 53 -29.58 17.37 -6.33
N SER A 54 -30.26 18.20 -7.11
CA SER A 54 -31.67 17.99 -7.50
C SER A 54 -31.83 16.90 -8.56
N SER A 55 -33.04 16.35 -8.69
CA SER A 55 -33.37 15.39 -9.76
C SER A 55 -33.16 16.01 -11.14
N GLY A 56 -32.80 15.17 -12.12
CA GLY A 56 -32.51 15.60 -13.48
C GLY A 56 -31.13 16.23 -13.69
N CYS A 57 -30.37 16.46 -12.62
CA CYS A 57 -29.00 16.97 -12.70
C CYS A 57 -27.99 15.85 -12.92
N SER A 58 -27.52 15.72 -14.16
CA SER A 58 -26.42 14.82 -14.51
C SER A 58 -25.10 15.33 -13.95
N TRP A 59 -24.21 14.42 -13.61
CA TRP A 59 -22.86 14.74 -13.18
C TRP A 59 -21.88 13.67 -13.64
N THR A 60 -20.60 14.07 -13.73
CA THR A 60 -19.49 13.21 -14.13
C THR A 60 -18.30 13.42 -13.20
N THR A 61 -17.42 12.43 -13.18
CA THR A 61 -16.15 12.45 -12.47
C THR A 61 -15.01 12.54 -13.49
N THR A 62 -14.06 13.43 -13.28
CA THR A 62 -12.90 13.64 -14.16
C THR A 62 -11.61 13.81 -13.36
N GLY A 63 -10.46 13.59 -13.99
CA GLY A 63 -9.15 13.69 -13.32
C GLY A 63 -8.83 12.51 -12.40
N LEU A 64 -9.43 11.33 -12.65
CA LEU A 64 -9.10 10.12 -11.91
C LEU A 64 -7.66 9.69 -12.26
N PRO A 65 -6.72 9.65 -11.29
CA PRO A 65 -5.35 9.24 -11.54
C PRO A 65 -5.28 7.71 -11.75
N SER A 66 -4.21 7.25 -12.39
CA SER A 66 -4.01 5.83 -12.74
C SER A 66 -3.99 4.87 -11.56
N TRP A 67 -3.74 5.37 -10.34
CA TRP A 67 -3.73 4.58 -9.10
C TRP A 67 -5.09 4.54 -8.38
N MET A 68 -6.15 5.05 -8.99
CA MET A 68 -7.53 4.89 -8.55
C MET A 68 -8.41 4.29 -9.64
N THR A 69 -9.43 3.56 -9.22
CA THR A 69 -10.46 3.01 -10.12
C THR A 69 -11.84 3.24 -9.53
N PHE A 70 -12.88 3.22 -10.37
CA PHE A 70 -14.25 3.12 -9.87
C PHE A 70 -14.50 1.69 -9.40
N THR A 71 -14.95 1.53 -8.15
CA THR A 71 -15.34 0.22 -7.61
C THR A 71 -16.62 -0.29 -8.29
N SER A 72 -17.49 0.64 -8.69
CA SER A 72 -18.75 0.36 -9.38
C SER A 72 -19.12 1.54 -10.27
N GLY A 73 -19.71 1.27 -11.43
CA GLY A 73 -20.07 2.30 -12.40
C GLY A 73 -18.85 2.88 -13.12
N ASP A 74 -19.03 4.04 -13.73
CA ASP A 74 -18.04 4.72 -14.58
C ASP A 74 -17.74 6.16 -14.13
N GLY A 75 -18.21 6.53 -12.93
CA GLY A 75 -18.08 7.89 -12.40
C GLY A 75 -19.11 8.88 -12.92
N THR A 76 -20.17 8.42 -13.59
CA THR A 76 -21.29 9.26 -14.04
C THR A 76 -22.57 8.96 -13.25
N GLY A 77 -23.50 9.91 -13.22
CA GLY A 77 -24.79 9.74 -12.57
C GLY A 77 -25.76 10.90 -12.82
N SER A 78 -26.96 10.80 -12.26
CA SER A 78 -28.00 11.83 -12.32
C SER A 78 -28.78 11.89 -11.02
N GLY A 79 -29.12 13.09 -10.56
CA GLY A 79 -29.70 13.29 -9.23
C GLY A 79 -28.70 12.98 -8.12
N THR A 80 -29.19 12.88 -6.88
CA THR A 80 -28.35 12.46 -5.75
C THR A 80 -27.79 11.05 -5.99
N GLY A 81 -26.52 10.84 -5.69
CA GLY A 81 -25.88 9.53 -5.85
C GLY A 81 -24.54 9.44 -5.12
N THR A 82 -23.83 8.34 -5.37
CA THR A 82 -22.55 8.04 -4.73
C THR A 82 -21.52 7.62 -5.78
N VAL A 83 -20.31 8.17 -5.68
CA VAL A 83 -19.14 7.71 -6.42
C VAL A 83 -18.35 6.76 -5.54
N ASN A 84 -18.21 5.50 -5.95
CA ASN A 84 -17.41 4.49 -5.24
C ASN A 84 -16.06 4.32 -5.93
N LEU A 85 -14.98 4.47 -5.17
CA LEU A 85 -13.60 4.45 -5.65
C LEU A 85 -12.78 3.42 -4.89
N THR A 86 -11.78 2.85 -5.56
CA THR A 86 -10.74 2.05 -4.93
C THR A 86 -9.40 2.73 -5.12
N VAL A 87 -8.69 2.97 -4.02
CA VAL A 87 -7.32 3.47 -4.01
C VAL A 87 -6.36 2.28 -4.03
N GLN A 88 -5.47 2.19 -5.03
CA GLN A 88 -4.43 1.16 -5.08
C GLN A 88 -3.39 1.37 -3.97
N ALA A 89 -2.72 0.29 -3.56
CA ALA A 89 -1.60 0.38 -2.63
C ALA A 89 -0.49 1.30 -3.16
N ASN A 90 0.20 1.98 -2.25
CA ASN A 90 1.34 2.85 -2.51
C ASN A 90 2.59 2.23 -1.88
N THR A 91 3.59 1.92 -2.72
CA THR A 91 4.89 1.40 -2.30
C THR A 91 6.00 2.47 -2.34
N GLY A 92 5.68 3.69 -2.81
CA GLY A 92 6.62 4.80 -2.93
C GLY A 92 6.37 5.90 -1.92
N ALA A 93 6.82 7.12 -2.26
CA ALA A 93 6.57 8.31 -1.45
C ALA A 93 5.06 8.63 -1.32
N ALA A 94 4.70 9.41 -0.31
CA ALA A 94 3.32 9.88 -0.15
C ALA A 94 2.86 10.60 -1.43
N ARG A 95 1.60 10.39 -1.82
CA ARG A 95 1.05 10.91 -3.07
C ARG A 95 -0.33 11.53 -2.83
N THR A 96 -0.66 12.53 -3.64
CA THR A 96 -1.94 13.25 -3.56
C THR A 96 -2.51 13.41 -4.96
N ALA A 97 -3.84 13.33 -5.08
CA ALA A 97 -4.54 13.74 -6.29
C ALA A 97 -5.84 14.47 -5.96
N THR A 98 -6.22 15.38 -6.84
CA THR A 98 -7.52 16.05 -6.80
C THR A 98 -8.28 15.67 -8.06
N LEU A 99 -9.44 15.06 -7.88
CA LEU A 99 -10.38 14.79 -8.97
C LEU A 99 -11.60 15.70 -8.85
N THR A 100 -12.29 15.88 -9.96
CA THR A 100 -13.47 16.74 -10.03
C THR A 100 -14.71 15.88 -10.17
N ILE A 101 -15.64 15.94 -9.21
CA ILE A 101 -16.94 15.27 -9.22
C ILE A 101 -18.01 16.35 -9.29
N ALA A 102 -18.85 16.33 -10.32
CA ALA A 102 -19.93 17.30 -10.49
C ALA A 102 -19.44 18.77 -10.44
N GLY A 103 -18.25 19.04 -10.99
CA GLY A 103 -17.60 20.36 -10.94
C GLY A 103 -17.03 20.77 -9.57
N ARG A 104 -17.04 19.88 -8.58
CA ARG A 104 -16.49 20.09 -7.23
C ARG A 104 -15.22 19.27 -7.03
N GLN A 105 -14.28 19.82 -6.27
CA GLN A 105 -13.00 19.15 -5.99
C GLN A 105 -13.16 18.12 -4.87
N PHE A 106 -12.61 16.93 -5.10
CA PHE A 106 -12.41 15.88 -4.11
C PHE A 106 -10.91 15.53 -4.06
N THR A 107 -10.29 15.72 -2.89
CA THR A 107 -8.83 15.53 -2.73
C THR A 107 -8.53 14.25 -1.95
N ILE A 108 -7.70 13.38 -2.53
CA ILE A 108 -7.19 12.18 -1.85
C ILE A 108 -5.72 12.39 -1.53
N SER A 109 -5.36 12.26 -0.26
CA SER A 109 -3.98 12.09 0.18
C SER A 109 -3.76 10.63 0.55
N GLN A 110 -2.70 10.01 0.04
CA GLN A 110 -2.32 8.65 0.37
C GLN A 110 -0.95 8.63 1.03
N ALA A 111 -0.87 7.95 2.18
CA ALA A 111 0.37 7.77 2.90
C ALA A 111 1.46 7.10 2.05
N ALA A 112 2.72 7.36 2.39
CA ALA A 112 3.86 6.69 1.77
C ALA A 112 3.83 5.19 2.09
N GLY A 113 4.29 4.38 1.14
CA GLY A 113 4.61 2.98 1.39
C GLY A 113 5.72 2.83 2.43
N LEU A 114 5.74 1.69 3.10
CA LEU A 114 6.93 1.31 3.87
C LEU A 114 8.08 1.10 2.87
N PRO A 115 9.28 1.64 3.16
CA PRO A 115 10.45 1.38 2.31
C PRO A 115 10.72 -0.13 2.23
N PRO A 116 11.27 -0.63 1.11
CA PRO A 116 11.67 -2.02 1.01
C PRO A 116 12.69 -2.33 2.11
N CYS A 117 12.60 -3.53 2.68
CA CYS A 117 13.53 -3.95 3.71
C CYS A 117 14.92 -4.16 3.11
N VAL A 118 15.87 -3.38 3.61
CA VAL A 118 17.30 -3.55 3.35
C VAL A 118 17.93 -4.04 4.64
N TYR A 119 18.72 -5.10 4.55
CA TYR A 119 19.41 -5.70 5.69
C TYR A 119 20.91 -5.52 5.52
N VAL A 120 21.56 -5.04 6.56
CA VAL A 120 23.02 -5.07 6.69
C VAL A 120 23.34 -6.02 7.82
N VAL A 121 23.97 -7.14 7.48
CA VAL A 121 24.37 -8.18 8.43
C VAL A 121 25.87 -8.09 8.62
N THR A 122 26.32 -7.96 9.87
CA THR A 122 27.75 -7.82 10.16
C THR A 122 28.10 -8.42 11.53
N PRO A 123 29.21 -9.19 11.62
CA PRO A 123 30.01 -9.76 10.53
C PRO A 123 29.29 -10.86 9.73
N THR A 124 29.64 -11.02 8.45
CA THR A 124 29.20 -12.16 7.61
C THR A 124 30.17 -13.33 7.64
N VAL A 125 31.38 -13.13 8.17
CA VAL A 125 32.38 -14.19 8.35
C VAL A 125 33.01 -14.08 9.72
N PHE A 126 33.13 -15.21 10.40
CA PHE A 126 33.90 -15.35 11.62
C PHE A 126 34.97 -16.42 11.43
N ASN A 127 36.18 -16.12 11.91
CA ASN A 127 37.24 -17.09 12.06
C ASN A 127 37.49 -17.29 13.57
N VAL A 128 37.42 -18.54 14.02
CA VAL A 128 37.64 -18.93 15.42
C VAL A 128 38.95 -19.71 15.50
N ASP A 129 40.00 -19.04 16.00
CA ASP A 129 41.34 -19.58 16.10
C ASP A 129 41.49 -20.54 17.28
N GLN A 130 42.55 -21.38 17.28
CA GLN A 130 42.81 -22.38 18.33
C GLN A 130 42.90 -21.78 19.74
N ARG A 131 43.46 -20.57 19.86
CA ARG A 131 43.64 -19.86 21.14
C ARG A 131 42.33 -19.45 21.80
N ASP A 132 41.26 -19.38 21.02
CA ASP A 132 39.93 -18.96 21.47
C ASP A 132 39.01 -20.16 21.80
N GLN A 133 39.57 -21.38 21.90
CA GLN A 133 38.80 -22.63 22.06
C GLN A 133 38.82 -23.22 23.49
N SER A 134 39.08 -22.41 24.52
CA SER A 134 39.09 -22.86 25.92
C SER A 134 37.70 -23.21 26.48
N GLY A 135 36.63 -22.93 25.73
CA GLY A 135 35.24 -23.21 26.09
C GLY A 135 34.27 -22.80 24.99
N PRO A 136 32.95 -22.89 25.24
CA PRO A 136 31.94 -22.37 24.31
C PRO A 136 32.14 -20.87 24.08
N ARG A 137 32.14 -20.45 22.81
CA ARG A 137 32.37 -19.05 22.42
C ARG A 137 31.09 -18.45 21.85
N ALA A 138 30.65 -17.32 22.40
CA ALA A 138 29.54 -16.55 21.85
C ALA A 138 30.04 -15.58 20.77
N LEU A 139 29.42 -15.63 19.59
CA LEU A 139 29.59 -14.71 18.48
C LEU A 139 28.33 -13.86 18.34
N THR A 140 28.48 -12.55 18.22
CA THR A 140 27.34 -11.65 18.01
C THR A 140 27.32 -11.21 16.56
N ILE A 141 26.20 -11.46 15.90
CA ILE A 141 25.89 -10.99 14.55
C ILE A 141 24.88 -9.86 14.72
N THR A 142 25.17 -8.69 14.15
CA THR A 142 24.27 -7.53 14.18
C THR A 142 23.50 -7.42 12.88
N ILE A 143 22.23 -7.01 12.99
CA ILE A 143 21.32 -6.74 11.88
C ILE A 143 20.93 -5.26 11.97
N GLN A 144 21.25 -4.49 10.93
CA GLN A 144 20.73 -3.13 10.76
C GLN A 144 19.67 -3.12 9.65
N THR A 145 18.48 -2.59 9.97
CA THR A 145 17.34 -2.49 9.05
C THR A 145 16.30 -1.46 9.54
N ALA A 146 15.27 -1.19 8.75
CA ALA A 146 14.17 -0.32 9.17
C ALA A 146 13.30 -0.99 10.25
N SER A 147 12.72 -0.20 11.17
CA SER A 147 11.98 -0.71 12.34
C SER A 147 10.80 -1.64 12.01
N SER A 148 10.22 -1.51 10.81
CA SER A 148 9.12 -2.36 10.34
C SER A 148 9.57 -3.70 9.73
N CYS A 149 10.87 -3.92 9.55
CA CYS A 149 11.42 -5.07 8.85
C CYS A 149 11.63 -6.25 9.78
N ALA A 150 10.92 -7.34 9.51
CA ALA A 150 11.07 -8.59 10.24
C ALA A 150 12.18 -9.45 9.65
N TRP A 151 13.01 -10.04 10.51
CA TRP A 151 14.10 -10.91 10.11
C TRP A 151 14.10 -12.20 10.95
N THR A 152 14.76 -13.23 10.42
CA THR A 152 14.97 -14.52 11.09
C THR A 152 16.44 -14.91 11.03
N ALA A 153 16.85 -15.81 11.92
CA ALA A 153 18.16 -16.44 11.91
C ALA A 153 18.04 -17.95 12.09
N SER A 154 18.71 -18.72 11.25
CA SER A 154 18.71 -20.18 11.30
C SER A 154 20.08 -20.76 10.94
N ILE A 155 20.45 -21.86 11.58
CA ILE A 155 21.66 -22.61 11.24
C ILE A 155 21.32 -23.49 10.03
N THR A 156 22.09 -23.37 8.95
CA THR A 156 21.95 -24.20 7.74
C THR A 156 22.93 -25.37 7.72
N SER A 157 24.10 -25.23 8.36
CA SER A 157 25.06 -26.32 8.55
C SER A 157 25.82 -26.19 9.86
N GLY A 158 26.30 -27.31 10.41
CA GLY A 158 27.06 -27.32 11.67
C GLY A 158 26.21 -27.30 12.95
N GLY A 159 24.91 -27.63 12.87
CA GLY A 159 24.00 -27.63 14.03
C GLY A 159 24.35 -28.60 15.16
N SER A 160 25.35 -29.48 14.99
CA SER A 160 25.89 -30.32 16.06
C SER A 160 26.91 -29.58 16.96
N TRP A 161 27.40 -28.42 16.54
CA TRP A 161 28.40 -27.63 17.27
C TRP A 161 28.16 -26.11 17.25
N LEU A 162 27.16 -25.65 16.50
CA LEU A 162 26.63 -24.29 16.54
C LEU A 162 25.26 -24.29 17.23
N THR A 163 25.02 -23.32 18.10
CA THR A 163 23.72 -23.12 18.77
C THR A 163 23.35 -21.64 18.74
N ILE A 164 22.20 -21.27 18.17
CA ILE A 164 21.68 -19.91 18.32
C ILE A 164 21.15 -19.77 19.75
N ARG A 165 21.80 -18.92 20.55
CA ARG A 165 21.39 -18.66 21.94
C ARG A 165 20.24 -17.66 22.03
N THR A 166 20.30 -16.60 21.23
CA THR A 166 19.28 -15.54 21.19
C THR A 166 19.14 -14.97 19.78
N GLY A 167 18.00 -14.33 19.51
CA GLY A 167 17.75 -13.64 18.24
C GLY A 167 17.53 -14.60 17.07
N THR A 168 16.64 -15.59 17.23
CA THR A 168 16.16 -16.43 16.12
C THR A 168 15.18 -15.68 15.20
N SER A 169 14.55 -14.62 15.70
CA SER A 169 13.76 -13.67 14.94
C SER A 169 13.72 -12.30 15.63
N GLY A 170 13.37 -11.26 14.88
CA GLY A 170 13.19 -9.91 15.39
C GLY A 170 12.56 -8.96 14.38
N THR A 171 12.30 -7.72 14.81
CA THR A 171 11.85 -6.62 13.96
C THR A 171 12.74 -5.41 14.17
N GLY A 172 13.05 -4.67 13.11
CA GLY A 172 14.00 -3.57 13.17
C GLY A 172 15.43 -4.02 13.43
N ASN A 173 16.26 -3.09 13.87
CA ASN A 173 17.63 -3.38 14.29
C ASN A 173 17.65 -4.46 15.37
N GLY A 174 18.63 -5.35 15.32
CA GLY A 174 18.76 -6.42 16.30
C GLY A 174 20.06 -7.19 16.20
N SER A 175 20.13 -8.31 16.93
CA SER A 175 21.30 -9.17 16.95
C SER A 175 20.94 -10.63 17.15
N THR A 176 21.68 -11.52 16.51
CA THR A 176 21.68 -12.96 16.77
C THR A 176 22.97 -13.33 17.49
N VAL A 177 22.86 -14.05 18.61
CA VAL A 177 24.03 -14.57 19.32
C VAL A 177 24.15 -16.07 19.04
N VAL A 178 25.26 -16.47 18.45
CA VAL A 178 25.58 -17.86 18.11
C VAL A 178 26.67 -18.36 19.04
N GLU A 179 26.43 -19.45 19.72
CA GLU A 179 27.46 -20.19 20.43
C GLU A 179 28.15 -21.19 19.52
N VAL A 180 29.48 -21.22 19.61
CA VAL A 180 30.36 -22.17 18.97
C VAL A 180 30.95 -23.09 20.02
N ALA A 181 30.63 -24.39 19.94
CA ALA A 181 31.24 -25.39 20.80
C ALA A 181 32.73 -25.57 20.48
N ARG A 182 33.51 -26.04 21.45
CA ARG A 182 34.94 -26.37 21.26
C ARG A 182 35.11 -27.37 20.11
N ASN A 183 36.16 -27.19 19.31
CA ASN A 183 36.57 -28.20 18.33
C ASN A 183 37.63 -29.11 18.94
N SER A 184 37.51 -30.42 18.76
CA SER A 184 38.52 -31.40 19.20
C SER A 184 39.01 -32.30 18.06
N GLY A 185 38.57 -32.01 16.83
CA GLY A 185 38.99 -32.69 15.61
C GLY A 185 39.51 -31.71 14.56
N ASP A 186 39.35 -32.07 13.29
CA ASP A 186 39.79 -31.26 12.16
C ASP A 186 39.05 -29.92 12.07
N ALA A 187 39.62 -28.98 11.31
CA ALA A 187 38.98 -27.71 11.03
C ALA A 187 37.61 -27.93 10.39
N ARG A 188 36.61 -27.14 10.83
CA ARG A 188 35.22 -27.29 10.42
C ARG A 188 34.60 -25.95 10.09
N THR A 189 33.62 -25.98 9.18
CA THR A 189 32.89 -24.79 8.73
C THR A 189 31.40 -25.01 8.92
N GLY A 190 30.72 -23.99 9.41
CA GLY A 190 29.27 -23.98 9.60
C GLY A 190 28.68 -22.69 9.06
N THR A 191 27.41 -22.75 8.68
CA THR A 191 26.72 -21.64 8.02
C THR A 191 25.39 -21.36 8.68
N LEU A 192 25.02 -20.08 8.70
CA LEU A 192 23.71 -19.59 9.11
C LEU A 192 23.13 -18.70 8.03
N ILE A 193 21.81 -18.65 7.94
CA ILE A 193 21.10 -17.57 7.24
C ILE A 193 20.58 -16.61 8.30
N VAL A 194 20.98 -15.34 8.22
CA VAL A 194 20.55 -14.25 9.12
C VAL A 194 20.01 -13.13 8.27
N ALA A 195 18.74 -12.76 8.47
CA ALA A 195 18.05 -11.74 7.68
C ALA A 195 18.14 -11.95 6.14
N GLY A 196 18.21 -13.21 5.71
CA GLY A 196 18.39 -13.60 4.30
C GLY A 196 19.85 -13.69 3.84
N GLU A 197 20.80 -13.17 4.63
CA GLU A 197 22.23 -13.19 4.30
C GLU A 197 22.95 -14.40 4.89
N THR A 198 23.94 -14.91 4.16
CA THR A 198 24.75 -16.04 4.62
C THR A 198 25.86 -15.57 5.54
N VAL A 199 25.89 -16.11 6.76
CA VAL A 199 27.00 -15.94 7.71
C VAL A 199 27.79 -17.24 7.80
N THR A 200 29.12 -17.14 7.62
CA THR A 200 30.04 -18.28 7.66
C THR A 200 30.87 -18.26 8.95
N ILE A 201 30.94 -19.39 9.64
CA ILE A 201 31.79 -19.58 10.81
C ILE A 201 32.83 -20.65 10.48
N ASN A 202 34.08 -20.23 10.36
CA ASN A 202 35.23 -21.11 10.21
C ASN A 202 35.85 -21.34 11.58
N GLN A 203 35.95 -22.60 12.00
CA GLN A 203 36.58 -22.97 13.25
C GLN A 203 37.81 -23.83 12.98
N ALA A 204 38.99 -23.35 13.40
CA ALA A 204 40.24 -24.09 13.26
C ALA A 204 40.20 -25.41 14.05
N ARG A 205 41.06 -26.36 13.68
CA ARG A 205 41.36 -27.52 14.56
C ARG A 205 41.86 -27.02 15.91
N ASN A 206 41.73 -27.78 17.00
CA ASN A 206 42.33 -27.40 18.29
C ASN A 206 43.81 -27.77 18.39
#